data_AF-A0AAU2YNI2-F1
#
_entry.id   AF-A0AAU2YNI2-F1
#
_cell.length_a   1.000
_cell.length_b   1.000
_cell.length_c   1.000
_cell.angle_alpha   90.00
_cell.angle_beta   90.00
_cell.angle_gamma   90.00
#
_symmetry.space_group_name_H-M   'P 1'
#
loop_
_entity.id
_entity.type
_entity.pdbx_description
1 polymer ?
#
loop_
_entity_poly.entity_id
_entity_poly.type
_entity_poly.pdbx_seq_one_letter_code
_entity_poly.pdbx_strand_id
1 'polypeptide(L)'
;MDQRTYNQYCATARTLDLVGERWTLLLVRELLTGPKRFGDLQKSLRGMGTGLLAARMKHLEREGLARKITLPPPARTPAYALTEAGEELGPAVLALARWGTKWAMGERRESETFHPGWAVLGMEAYFDAEAAGGVYAVYEFRVGDEVFHVRVDDGAIEALHGPAQHPDAVVEADEAAFAALAEGRSNLADAIEEGAFSVSGDRQALNRLPRLFRRPSAADRHPPAP
;
A
#
# COMPACT_ATOMS: atom_id res chain seq x y z
N MET A 1 -4.37 21.36 21.03
CA MET A 1 -2.91 21.35 21.14
C MET A 1 -2.40 22.16 19.98
N ASP A 2 -1.61 23.18 20.26
CA ASP A 2 -1.00 24.00 19.24
C ASP A 2 -0.03 23.12 18.43
N GLN A 3 -0.09 23.22 17.11
CA GLN A 3 0.69 22.37 16.23
C GLN A 3 2.16 22.78 16.33
N ARG A 4 3.05 21.83 16.61
CA ARG A 4 4.48 22.12 16.68
C ARG A 4 4.95 22.44 15.26
N THR A 5 5.35 23.69 15.01
CA THR A 5 5.90 24.10 13.72
C THR A 5 7.43 24.11 13.76
N TYR A 6 8.06 23.72 12.64
CA TYR A 6 9.51 23.81 12.46
C TYR A 6 10.02 25.24 12.29
N ASN A 7 9.16 26.23 12.04
CA ASN A 7 9.53 27.63 11.78
C ASN A 7 10.58 27.81 10.67
N GLN A 8 10.58 26.92 9.67
CA GLN A 8 11.47 27.00 8.51
C GLN A 8 10.67 27.35 7.25
N TYR A 9 11.20 28.29 6.47
CA TYR A 9 10.62 28.67 5.18
C TYR A 9 11.13 27.74 4.07
N CYS A 10 10.69 26.48 4.09
CA CYS A 10 10.92 25.54 3.00
C CYS A 10 9.72 24.60 2.85
N ALA A 11 9.48 24.11 1.63
CA ALA A 11 8.34 23.24 1.33
C ALA A 11 8.35 21.99 2.21
N THR A 12 9.50 21.34 2.37
CA THR A 12 9.64 20.12 3.17
C THR A 12 9.25 20.34 4.64
N ALA A 13 9.74 21.39 5.28
CA ALA A 13 9.37 21.67 6.68
C ALA A 13 7.89 22.01 6.82
N ARG A 14 7.33 22.78 5.88
CA ARG A 14 5.88 23.08 5.86
C ARG A 14 5.04 21.82 5.66
N THR A 15 5.45 20.89 4.79
CA THR A 15 4.80 19.59 4.64
C THR A 15 4.90 18.78 5.93
N LEU A 16 6.07 18.75 6.58
CA LEU A 16 6.27 18.03 7.84
C LEU A 16 5.52 18.65 9.02
N ASP A 17 5.21 19.94 9.00
CA ASP A 17 4.26 20.52 9.95
C ASP A 17 2.91 19.80 9.82
N LEU A 18 2.42 19.55 8.60
CA LEU A 18 1.11 18.90 8.35
C LEU A 18 1.13 17.38 8.60
N VAL A 19 2.14 16.66 8.10
CA VAL A 19 2.11 15.18 8.05
C VAL A 19 3.21 14.50 8.85
N GLY A 20 4.10 15.27 9.49
CA GLY A 20 5.25 14.74 10.23
C GLY A 20 4.92 14.22 11.63
N GLU A 21 3.75 14.54 12.19
CA GLU A 21 3.35 13.99 13.48
C GLU A 21 3.13 12.47 13.39
N ARG A 22 3.51 11.75 14.45
CA ARG A 22 3.39 10.29 14.50
C ARG A 22 1.98 9.87 14.12
N TRP A 23 1.92 8.86 13.24
CA TRP A 23 0.73 8.26 12.65
C TRP A 23 0.04 9.02 11.52
N THR A 24 0.33 10.30 11.29
CA THR A 24 -0.41 11.06 10.26
C THR A 24 -0.20 10.47 8.86
N LEU A 25 1.05 10.18 8.47
CA LEU A 25 1.35 9.49 7.21
C LEU A 25 0.83 8.05 7.16
N LEU A 26 0.67 7.37 8.30
CA LEU A 26 0.05 6.04 8.32
C LEU A 26 -1.47 6.12 8.07
N LEU A 27 -2.14 7.19 8.52
CA LEU A 27 -3.54 7.45 8.17
C LEU A 27 -3.69 7.76 6.69
N VAL A 28 -2.79 8.58 6.14
CA VAL A 28 -2.74 8.83 4.69
C VAL A 28 -2.56 7.50 3.94
N ARG A 29 -1.59 6.66 4.37
CA ARG A 29 -1.38 5.32 3.80
C ARG A 29 -2.64 4.48 3.82
N GLU A 30 -3.37 4.41 4.93
CA GLU A 30 -4.63 3.66 4.95
C GLU A 30 -5.63 4.23 3.94
N LEU A 31 -5.82 5.55 3.90
CA LEU A 31 -6.83 6.16 3.04
C LEU A 31 -6.46 6.20 1.55
N LEU A 32 -5.17 6.04 1.21
CA LEU A 32 -4.73 5.81 -0.18
C LEU A 32 -5.31 4.51 -0.75
N THR A 33 -5.64 3.52 0.10
CA THR A 33 -6.31 2.29 -0.36
C THR A 33 -7.84 2.42 -0.43
N GLY A 34 -8.34 3.66 -0.40
CA GLY A 34 -9.74 4.00 -0.52
C GLY A 34 -10.40 4.41 0.81
N PRO A 35 -11.66 4.84 0.76
CA PRO A 35 -12.32 5.41 1.93
C PRO A 35 -12.55 4.40 3.06
N LYS A 36 -12.37 4.83 4.31
CA LYS A 36 -12.48 3.95 5.49
C LYS A 36 -13.33 4.57 6.59
N ARG A 37 -14.09 3.74 7.31
CA ARG A 37 -14.81 4.17 8.51
C ARG A 37 -13.81 4.36 9.64
N PHE A 38 -14.21 5.11 10.67
CA PHE A 38 -13.37 5.32 11.86
C PHE A 38 -12.94 4.00 12.51
N GLY A 39 -13.87 3.03 12.64
CA GLY A 39 -13.57 1.72 13.22
C GLY A 39 -12.61 0.89 12.36
N ASP A 40 -12.68 1.02 11.04
CA ASP A 40 -11.75 0.33 10.13
C ASP A 40 -10.33 0.90 10.31
N LEU A 41 -10.19 2.24 10.33
CA LEU A 41 -8.90 2.90 10.60
C LEU A 41 -8.31 2.50 11.97
N GLN A 42 -9.15 2.41 13.00
CA GLN A 42 -8.73 1.99 14.33
C GLN A 42 -8.28 0.52 14.36
N LYS A 43 -8.95 -0.35 13.59
CA LYS A 43 -8.59 -1.77 13.46
C LYS A 43 -7.25 -1.93 12.71
N SER A 44 -7.05 -1.19 11.63
CA SER A 44 -5.81 -1.24 10.83
C SER A 44 -4.61 -0.66 11.57
N LEU A 45 -4.79 0.41 12.33
CA LEU A 45 -3.72 1.12 13.04
C LEU A 45 -3.67 0.72 14.52
N ARG A 46 -3.45 -0.58 14.78
CA ARG A 46 -3.34 -1.12 16.14
C ARG A 46 -2.30 -0.35 16.95
N GLY A 47 -2.67 0.01 18.18
CA GLY A 47 -1.84 0.83 19.08
C GLY A 47 -2.12 2.34 19.00
N MET A 48 -2.95 2.79 18.05
CA MET A 48 -3.47 4.16 18.05
C MET A 48 -4.70 4.27 18.95
N GLY A 49 -4.63 5.15 19.96
CA GLY A 49 -5.79 5.47 20.80
C GLY A 49 -6.87 6.24 20.03
N THR A 50 -8.15 5.99 20.33
CA THR A 50 -9.31 6.63 19.67
C THR A 50 -9.26 8.16 19.70
N GLY A 51 -8.87 8.74 20.84
CA GLY A 51 -8.72 10.19 20.98
C GLY A 51 -7.64 10.77 20.05
N LEU A 52 -6.52 10.06 19.89
CA LEU A 52 -5.46 10.44 18.97
C LEU A 52 -5.92 10.30 17.51
N LEU A 53 -6.59 9.20 17.16
CA LEU A 53 -7.18 9.01 15.82
C LEU A 53 -8.13 10.16 15.46
N ALA A 54 -9.06 10.49 16.35
CA ALA A 54 -10.00 11.59 16.15
C ALA A 54 -9.29 12.95 15.99
N ALA A 55 -8.26 13.20 16.80
CA ALA A 55 -7.47 14.43 16.70
C ALA A 55 -6.72 14.52 15.36
N ARG A 56 -6.14 13.42 14.88
CA ARG A 56 -5.41 13.34 13.60
C ARG A 56 -6.34 13.47 12.40
N MET A 57 -7.50 12.82 12.42
CA MET A 57 -8.49 12.97 11.34
C MET A 57 -9.01 14.41 11.28
N LYS A 58 -9.35 15.01 12.42
CA LYS A 58 -9.76 16.43 12.47
C LYS A 58 -8.66 17.36 11.96
N HIS A 59 -7.40 17.01 12.21
CA HIS A 59 -6.26 17.75 11.67
C HIS A 59 -6.21 17.63 10.13
N LEU A 60 -6.19 16.42 9.58
CA LEU A 60 -6.20 16.21 8.13
C LEU A 60 -7.38 16.88 7.43
N GLU A 61 -8.58 16.86 8.04
CA GLU A 61 -9.75 17.59 7.54
C GLU A 61 -9.53 19.12 7.53
N ARG A 62 -8.99 19.67 8.62
CA ARG A 62 -8.74 21.11 8.73
C ARG A 62 -7.69 21.60 7.73
N GLU A 63 -6.66 20.81 7.47
CA GLU A 63 -5.62 21.13 6.48
C GLU A 63 -6.05 20.79 5.04
N GLY A 64 -7.28 20.30 4.83
CA GLY A 64 -7.80 20.00 3.49
C GLY A 64 -7.18 18.77 2.83
N LEU A 65 -6.57 17.86 3.60
CA LEU A 65 -5.96 16.61 3.12
C LEU A 65 -6.93 15.42 3.16
N ALA A 66 -7.96 15.50 4.00
CA ALA A 66 -9.01 14.49 4.09
C ALA A 66 -10.39 15.15 4.20
N ARG A 67 -11.44 14.37 3.93
CA ARG A 67 -12.83 14.79 4.07
C ARG A 67 -13.70 13.65 4.54
N LYS A 68 -14.77 13.99 5.26
CA LYS A 68 -15.85 13.04 5.55
C LYS A 68 -16.70 12.82 4.32
N ILE A 69 -17.01 11.56 4.06
CA ILE A 69 -17.96 11.13 3.04
C ILE A 69 -19.01 10.21 3.66
N THR A 70 -20.07 9.94 2.91
CA THR A 70 -21.01 8.87 3.25
C THR A 70 -20.80 7.75 2.23
N LEU A 71 -20.46 6.56 2.72
CA LEU A 71 -20.34 5.38 1.86
C LEU A 71 -21.69 5.06 1.20
N PRO A 72 -21.68 4.48 0.00
CA PRO A 72 -22.91 4.06 -0.66
C PRO A 72 -23.67 3.00 0.15
N PRO A 73 -24.93 2.68 -0.23
CA PRO A 73 -25.70 1.58 0.35
C PRO A 73 -24.89 0.27 0.42
N PRO A 74 -25.20 -0.64 1.38
CA PRO A 74 -26.45 -0.73 2.14
C PRO A 74 -26.50 0.04 3.48
N ALA A 75 -25.36 0.42 4.06
CA ALA A 75 -25.35 0.97 5.42
C ALA A 75 -25.33 2.50 5.50
N ARG A 76 -25.02 3.21 4.39
CA ARG A 76 -24.86 4.68 4.33
C ARG A 76 -24.09 5.25 5.54
N THR A 77 -22.89 4.72 5.77
CA THR A 77 -22.11 5.05 6.97
C THR A 77 -21.13 6.18 6.72
N PRO A 78 -20.86 7.04 7.73
CA PRO A 78 -19.78 8.01 7.64
C PRO A 78 -18.42 7.33 7.50
N ALA A 79 -17.63 7.81 6.56
CA ALA A 79 -16.25 7.39 6.33
C ALA A 79 -15.38 8.61 6.05
N TYR A 80 -14.08 8.37 5.94
CA TYR A 80 -13.10 9.36 5.54
C TYR A 80 -12.51 8.97 4.19
N ALA A 81 -12.25 9.95 3.35
CA ALA A 81 -11.51 9.82 2.10
C ALA A 81 -10.45 10.92 2.04
N LEU A 82 -9.38 10.69 1.28
CA LEU A 82 -8.46 11.76 0.93
C LEU A 82 -9.17 12.78 0.02
N THR A 83 -8.67 14.01 0.06
CA THR A 83 -8.91 15.00 -1.00
C THR A 83 -7.88 14.79 -2.10
N GLU A 84 -8.00 15.51 -3.22
CA GLU A 84 -6.98 15.52 -4.28
C GLU A 84 -5.58 15.83 -3.71
N ALA A 85 -5.46 16.87 -2.89
CA ALA A 85 -4.20 17.21 -2.22
C ALA A 85 -3.69 16.11 -1.26
N GLY A 86 -4.60 15.34 -0.65
CA GLY A 86 -4.25 14.19 0.17
C GLY A 86 -3.76 12.99 -0.64
N GLU A 87 -4.38 12.73 -1.80
CA GLU A 87 -3.99 11.68 -2.74
C GLU A 87 -2.62 11.95 -3.37
N GLU A 88 -2.28 13.23 -3.63
CA GLU A 88 -0.95 13.65 -4.11
C GLU A 88 0.20 13.34 -3.13
N LEU A 89 -0.09 13.00 -1.86
CA LEU A 89 0.92 12.48 -0.94
C LEU A 89 1.32 11.03 -1.23
N GLY A 90 0.57 10.32 -2.07
CA GLY A 90 0.81 8.93 -2.47
C GLY A 90 2.26 8.66 -2.87
N PRO A 91 2.81 9.36 -3.88
CA PRO A 91 4.20 9.19 -4.29
C PRO A 91 5.22 9.33 -3.15
N ALA A 92 4.99 10.25 -2.20
CA ALA A 92 5.87 10.41 -1.03
C ALA A 92 5.76 9.22 -0.07
N VAL A 93 4.55 8.71 0.18
CA VAL A 93 4.33 7.49 0.98
C VAL A 93 5.00 6.28 0.34
N LEU A 94 4.88 6.11 -0.98
CA LEU A 94 5.53 5.02 -1.73
C LEU A 94 7.06 5.16 -1.71
N ALA A 95 7.60 6.38 -1.80
CA ALA A 95 9.03 6.63 -1.68
C ALA A 95 9.56 6.29 -0.28
N LEU A 96 8.81 6.63 0.78
CA LEU A 96 9.13 6.21 2.14
C LEU A 96 9.07 4.68 2.31
N ALA A 97 8.10 4.02 1.68
CA ALA A 97 8.00 2.56 1.70
C ALA A 97 9.22 1.91 1.01
N ARG A 98 9.60 2.36 -0.19
CA ARG A 98 10.81 1.89 -0.88
C ARG A 98 12.08 2.10 -0.06
N TRP A 99 12.25 3.29 0.52
CA TRP A 99 13.39 3.59 1.38
C TRP A 99 13.40 2.69 2.63
N GLY A 100 12.23 2.53 3.27
CA GLY A 100 12.07 1.68 4.44
C GLY A 100 12.39 0.21 4.16
N THR A 101 11.95 -0.32 3.02
CA THR A 101 12.28 -1.70 2.59
C THR A 101 13.78 -1.91 2.45
N LYS A 102 14.51 -0.93 1.93
CA LYS A 102 15.96 -1.01 1.78
C LYS A 102 16.71 -0.87 3.12
N TRP A 103 16.31 0.11 3.94
CA TRP A 103 17.14 0.58 5.06
C TRP A 103 16.58 0.32 6.46
N ALA A 104 15.25 0.22 6.61
CA ALA A 104 14.59 0.13 7.92
C ALA A 104 13.97 -1.25 8.21
N MET A 105 13.60 -2.00 7.17
CA MET A 105 13.07 -3.36 7.30
C MET A 105 14.18 -4.35 7.67
N GLY A 106 13.81 -5.29 8.52
CA GLY A 106 14.59 -6.47 8.91
C GLY A 106 13.65 -7.66 9.06
N GLU A 107 13.98 -8.61 9.92
CA GLU A 107 13.04 -9.67 10.27
C GLU A 107 11.79 -9.08 10.94
N ARG A 108 10.61 -9.55 10.51
CA ARG A 108 9.33 -9.14 11.08
C ARG A 108 9.27 -9.56 12.55
N ARG A 109 8.92 -8.62 13.43
CA ARG A 109 8.74 -8.88 14.86
C ARG A 109 7.40 -9.55 15.10
N GLU A 110 7.30 -10.36 16.15
CA GLU A 110 6.05 -11.05 16.51
C GLU A 110 4.88 -10.09 16.76
N SER A 111 5.15 -8.87 17.24
CA SER A 111 4.14 -7.84 17.50
C SER A 111 3.71 -7.07 16.26
N GLU A 112 4.35 -7.26 15.12
CA GLU A 112 4.05 -6.56 13.87
C GLU A 112 3.00 -7.33 13.06
N THR A 113 1.94 -6.63 12.68
CA THR A 113 0.87 -7.19 11.86
C THR A 113 1.13 -6.91 10.38
N PHE A 114 0.95 -7.92 9.54
CA PHE A 114 0.83 -7.76 8.09
C PHE A 114 -0.66 -7.70 7.72
N HIS A 115 -1.03 -6.81 6.81
CA HIS A 115 -2.38 -6.74 6.26
C HIS A 115 -2.27 -6.92 4.74
N PRO A 116 -2.82 -8.00 4.15
CA PRO A 116 -2.75 -8.24 2.71
C PRO A 116 -3.33 -7.08 1.90
N GLY A 117 -4.33 -6.39 2.43
CA GLY A 117 -4.85 -5.15 1.84
C GLY A 117 -3.84 -4.02 1.60
N TRP A 118 -2.68 -4.00 2.26
CA TRP A 118 -1.61 -3.03 1.91
C TRP A 118 -0.82 -3.43 0.67
N ALA A 119 -1.06 -4.62 0.11
CA ALA A 119 -0.42 -5.09 -1.10
C ALA A 119 -0.63 -4.14 -2.28
N VAL A 120 -1.79 -3.50 -2.41
CA VAL A 120 -2.04 -2.54 -3.50
C VAL A 120 -0.97 -1.44 -3.55
N LEU A 121 -0.61 -0.88 -2.40
CA LEU A 121 0.47 0.11 -2.30
C LEU A 121 1.85 -0.53 -2.51
N GLY A 122 2.05 -1.76 -2.07
CA GLY A 122 3.29 -2.50 -2.30
C GLY A 122 3.54 -2.76 -3.79
N MET A 123 2.50 -3.19 -4.51
CA MET A 123 2.54 -3.42 -5.95
C MET A 123 2.92 -2.13 -6.66
N GLU A 124 2.26 -1.00 -6.37
CA GLU A 124 2.62 0.31 -6.92
C GLU A 124 4.04 0.75 -6.53
N ALA A 125 4.44 0.54 -5.27
CA ALA A 125 5.74 0.96 -4.78
C ALA A 125 6.90 0.28 -5.51
N TYR A 126 6.73 -0.99 -5.91
CA TYR A 126 7.76 -1.83 -6.51
C TYR A 126 7.54 -2.11 -7.99
N PHE A 127 6.53 -1.51 -8.61
CA PHE A 127 6.26 -1.69 -10.03
C PHE A 127 7.41 -1.16 -10.88
N ASP A 128 7.76 -1.94 -11.89
CA ASP A 128 8.80 -1.63 -12.87
C ASP A 128 8.14 -1.23 -14.20
N ALA A 129 7.96 0.08 -14.36
CA ALA A 129 7.35 0.67 -15.55
C ALA A 129 8.10 0.32 -16.85
N GLU A 130 9.43 0.19 -16.80
CA GLU A 130 10.22 -0.15 -17.98
C GLU A 130 9.98 -1.61 -18.41
N ALA A 131 9.97 -2.54 -17.45
CA ALA A 131 9.67 -3.95 -17.74
C ALA A 131 8.21 -4.18 -18.16
N ALA A 132 7.31 -3.26 -17.81
CA ALA A 132 5.90 -3.30 -18.15
C ALA A 132 5.55 -2.62 -19.48
N GLY A 133 6.52 -2.09 -20.23
CA GLY A 133 6.28 -1.52 -21.56
C GLY A 133 5.65 -2.56 -22.51
N GLY A 134 4.56 -2.19 -23.17
CA GLY A 134 3.79 -3.06 -24.06
C GLY A 134 3.02 -4.19 -23.35
N VAL A 135 2.91 -4.16 -22.02
CA VAL A 135 2.10 -5.10 -21.26
C VAL A 135 0.72 -4.51 -21.03
N TYR A 136 -0.30 -5.27 -21.40
CA TYR A 136 -1.71 -4.98 -21.13
C TYR A 136 -2.29 -6.21 -20.46
N ALA A 137 -2.57 -6.12 -19.17
CA ALA A 137 -3.06 -7.25 -18.40
C ALA A 137 -3.76 -6.81 -17.11
N VAL A 138 -4.74 -7.58 -16.69
CA VAL A 138 -5.43 -7.48 -15.40
C VAL A 138 -5.16 -8.74 -14.59
N TYR A 139 -4.55 -8.58 -13.43
CA TYR A 139 -4.23 -9.65 -12.48
C TYR A 139 -5.14 -9.52 -11.26
N GLU A 140 -5.88 -10.57 -10.92
CA GLU A 140 -6.60 -10.66 -9.64
C GLU A 140 -5.79 -11.47 -8.64
N PHE A 141 -5.75 -10.99 -7.40
CA PHE A 141 -5.11 -11.65 -6.26
C PHE A 141 -6.16 -11.94 -5.21
N ARG A 142 -6.20 -13.19 -4.75
CA ARG A 142 -7.06 -13.66 -3.66
C ARG A 142 -6.17 -14.17 -2.53
N VAL A 143 -6.10 -13.42 -1.45
CA VAL A 143 -5.21 -13.69 -0.31
C VAL A 143 -6.04 -13.82 0.96
N GLY A 144 -6.33 -15.06 1.35
CA GLY A 144 -7.31 -15.31 2.41
C GLY A 144 -8.67 -14.70 2.06
N ASP A 145 -9.17 -13.81 2.92
CA ASP A 145 -10.44 -13.10 2.71
C ASP A 145 -10.29 -11.79 1.90
N GLU A 146 -9.05 -11.39 1.59
CA GLU A 146 -8.78 -10.16 0.85
C GLU A 146 -8.70 -10.45 -0.65
N VAL A 147 -9.39 -9.63 -1.44
CA VAL A 147 -9.31 -9.65 -2.90
C VAL A 147 -8.90 -8.27 -3.38
N PHE A 148 -7.94 -8.22 -4.28
CA PHE A 148 -7.52 -7.00 -4.97
C PHE A 148 -7.08 -7.35 -6.38
N HIS A 149 -6.98 -6.36 -7.25
CA HIS A 149 -6.49 -6.54 -8.60
C HIS A 149 -5.52 -5.44 -9.01
N VAL A 150 -4.69 -5.77 -9.98
CA VAL A 150 -3.72 -4.87 -10.59
C VAL A 150 -3.99 -4.81 -12.08
N ARG A 151 -4.20 -3.61 -12.59
CA ARG A 151 -4.29 -3.32 -14.02
C ARG A 151 -2.97 -2.74 -14.48
N VAL A 152 -2.40 -3.34 -15.51
CA VAL A 152 -1.19 -2.88 -16.18
C VAL A 152 -1.55 -2.43 -17.59
N ASP A 153 -1.12 -1.21 -17.92
CA ASP A 153 -1.44 -0.54 -19.17
C ASP A 153 -0.20 0.23 -19.65
N ASP A 154 0.65 -0.44 -20.45
CA ASP A 154 1.87 0.11 -21.06
C ASP A 154 2.75 0.93 -20.11
N GLY A 155 3.37 0.25 -19.13
CA GLY A 155 4.22 0.93 -18.15
C GLY A 155 3.46 1.75 -17.10
N ALA A 156 2.13 1.76 -17.13
CA ALA A 156 1.29 2.24 -16.03
C ALA A 156 0.74 1.07 -15.19
N ILE A 157 0.54 1.33 -13.91
CA ILE A 157 -0.09 0.42 -12.96
C ILE A 157 -1.22 1.12 -12.22
N GLU A 158 -2.31 0.39 -11.98
CA GLU A 158 -3.37 0.77 -11.07
C GLU A 158 -3.70 -0.44 -10.19
N ALA A 159 -3.56 -0.30 -8.87
CA ALA A 159 -3.85 -1.38 -7.93
C ALA A 159 -5.07 -1.03 -7.07
N LEU A 160 -6.11 -1.86 -7.10
CA LEU A 160 -7.40 -1.58 -6.49
C LEU A 160 -7.89 -2.75 -5.65
N HIS A 161 -8.56 -2.45 -4.54
CA HIS A 161 -9.27 -3.46 -3.77
C HIS A 161 -10.51 -3.97 -4.50
N GLY A 162 -10.85 -5.22 -4.24
CA GLY A 162 -11.99 -5.92 -4.82
C GLY A 162 -11.62 -6.74 -6.05
N PRO A 163 -12.55 -7.60 -6.50
CA PRO A 163 -12.35 -8.45 -7.67
C PRO A 163 -12.25 -7.64 -8.95
N ALA A 164 -11.49 -8.15 -9.91
CA ALA A 164 -11.49 -7.67 -11.28
C ALA A 164 -12.75 -8.15 -12.00
N GLN A 165 -13.29 -7.33 -12.91
CA GLN A 165 -14.43 -7.76 -13.74
C GLN A 165 -14.01 -8.82 -14.77
N HIS A 166 -12.84 -8.65 -15.38
CA HIS A 166 -12.29 -9.51 -16.41
C HIS A 166 -10.79 -9.71 -16.19
N PRO A 167 -10.38 -10.54 -15.21
CA PRO A 167 -8.97 -10.83 -15.00
C PRO A 167 -8.42 -11.72 -16.13
N ASP A 168 -7.25 -11.38 -16.64
CA ASP A 168 -6.47 -12.24 -17.54
C ASP A 168 -5.87 -13.42 -16.78
N ALA A 169 -5.48 -13.19 -15.53
CA ALA A 169 -4.97 -14.20 -14.63
C ALA A 169 -5.41 -13.97 -13.18
N VAL A 170 -5.57 -15.07 -12.45
CA VAL A 170 -5.91 -15.08 -11.03
C VAL A 170 -4.81 -15.81 -10.26
N VAL A 171 -4.35 -15.20 -9.18
CA VAL A 171 -3.35 -15.73 -8.25
C VAL A 171 -4.00 -15.89 -6.88
N GLU A 172 -3.99 -17.09 -6.32
CA GLU A 172 -4.55 -17.37 -4.99
C GLU A 172 -3.47 -17.89 -4.05
N ALA A 173 -3.50 -17.42 -2.81
CA ALA A 173 -2.60 -17.85 -1.74
C ALA A 173 -3.25 -17.61 -0.37
N ASP A 174 -2.69 -18.22 0.68
CA ASP A 174 -2.98 -17.79 2.05
C ASP A 174 -2.15 -16.55 2.43
N GLU A 175 -2.50 -15.93 3.58
CA GLU A 175 -1.81 -14.73 4.04
C GLU A 175 -0.33 -14.96 4.36
N ALA A 176 0.05 -16.16 4.81
CA ALA A 176 1.42 -16.47 5.22
C ALA A 176 2.34 -16.64 4.00
N ALA A 177 1.87 -17.36 2.99
CA ALA A 177 2.52 -17.55 1.70
C ALA A 177 2.68 -16.19 0.98
N PHE A 178 1.62 -15.39 0.95
CA PHE A 178 1.68 -14.04 0.37
C PHE A 178 2.63 -13.11 1.12
N ALA A 179 2.62 -13.13 2.45
CA ALA A 179 3.57 -12.37 3.26
C ALA A 179 5.01 -12.80 2.99
N ALA A 180 5.30 -14.10 2.85
CA ALA A 180 6.63 -14.59 2.52
C ALA A 180 7.12 -14.08 1.15
N LEU A 181 6.24 -14.02 0.14
CA LEU A 181 6.53 -13.42 -1.16
C LEU A 181 6.79 -11.91 -1.05
N ALA A 182 5.91 -11.17 -0.37
CA ALA A 182 6.05 -9.72 -0.16
C ALA A 182 7.32 -9.36 0.65
N GLU A 183 7.71 -10.23 1.58
CA GLU A 183 8.94 -10.15 2.37
C GLU A 183 10.16 -10.69 1.61
N GLY A 184 9.99 -11.22 0.39
CA GLY A 184 11.02 -11.79 -0.48
C GLY A 184 11.78 -12.95 0.15
N ARG A 185 11.11 -13.67 1.04
CA ARG A 185 11.55 -14.96 1.60
C ARG A 185 11.22 -16.14 0.67
N SER A 186 10.39 -15.90 -0.35
CA SER A 186 10.05 -16.84 -1.43
C SER A 186 9.84 -16.07 -2.74
N ASN A 187 9.74 -16.77 -3.87
CA ASN A 187 9.35 -16.22 -5.17
C ASN A 187 8.13 -16.97 -5.72
N LEU A 188 7.43 -16.36 -6.69
CA LEU A 188 6.16 -16.90 -7.19
C LEU A 188 6.31 -18.28 -7.84
N ALA A 189 7.43 -18.56 -8.53
CA ALA A 189 7.62 -19.84 -9.22
C ALA A 189 7.75 -20.99 -8.19
N ASP A 190 8.64 -20.83 -7.22
CA ASP A 190 8.85 -21.82 -6.16
C ASP A 190 7.57 -22.03 -5.34
N ALA A 191 6.87 -20.94 -5.01
CA ALA A 191 5.63 -21.01 -4.23
C ALA A 191 4.49 -21.73 -4.97
N ILE A 192 4.45 -21.67 -6.31
CA ILE A 192 3.52 -22.47 -7.12
C ILE A 192 3.93 -23.95 -7.12
N GLU A 193 5.22 -24.25 -7.28
CA GLU A 193 5.73 -25.62 -7.28
C GLU A 193 5.49 -26.33 -5.93
N GLU A 194 5.65 -25.60 -4.83
CA GLU A 194 5.37 -26.07 -3.47
C GLU A 194 3.86 -26.13 -3.13
N GLY A 195 3.00 -25.66 -4.03
CA GLY A 195 1.55 -25.62 -3.84
C GLY A 195 1.05 -24.56 -2.86
N ALA A 196 1.91 -23.63 -2.44
CA ALA A 196 1.55 -22.49 -1.59
C ALA A 196 0.75 -21.42 -2.36
N PHE A 197 0.89 -21.40 -3.69
CA PHE A 197 0.13 -20.54 -4.59
C PHE A 197 -0.60 -21.39 -5.63
N SER A 198 -1.85 -21.04 -5.92
CA SER A 198 -2.58 -21.54 -7.08
C SER A 198 -2.71 -20.43 -8.12
N VAL A 199 -2.63 -20.78 -9.40
CA VAL A 199 -2.75 -19.81 -10.50
C VAL A 199 -3.66 -20.33 -11.60
N SER A 200 -4.44 -19.43 -12.20
CA SER A 200 -5.31 -19.74 -13.34
C SER A 200 -5.38 -18.56 -14.32
N GLY A 201 -5.86 -18.83 -15.55
CA GLY A 201 -5.96 -17.83 -16.62
C GLY A 201 -4.83 -17.94 -17.65
N ASP A 202 -4.50 -16.83 -18.29
CA ASP A 202 -3.49 -16.75 -19.35
C ASP A 202 -2.07 -17.03 -18.80
N ARG A 203 -1.44 -18.08 -19.36
CA ARG A 203 -0.07 -18.46 -19.05
C ARG A 203 0.94 -17.38 -19.42
N GLN A 204 0.72 -16.64 -20.49
CA GLN A 204 1.63 -15.57 -20.89
C GLN A 204 1.57 -14.40 -19.90
N ALA A 205 0.37 -14.02 -19.45
CA ALA A 205 0.20 -13.04 -18.39
C ALA A 205 0.91 -13.48 -17.10
N LEU A 206 0.70 -14.73 -16.65
CA LEU A 206 1.34 -15.28 -15.45
C LEU A 206 2.86 -15.31 -15.53
N ASN A 207 3.43 -15.69 -16.68
CA ASN A 207 4.89 -15.71 -16.90
C ASN A 207 5.52 -14.32 -16.86
N ARG A 208 4.77 -13.26 -17.18
CA ARG A 208 5.24 -11.87 -17.13
C ARG A 208 5.22 -11.32 -15.71
N LEU A 209 4.24 -11.73 -14.90
CA LEU A 209 3.93 -11.13 -13.60
C LEU A 209 5.14 -10.90 -12.68
N PRO A 210 6.05 -11.89 -12.45
CA PRO A 210 7.20 -11.68 -11.57
C PRO A 210 8.16 -10.58 -12.03
N ARG A 211 8.21 -10.29 -13.34
CA ARG A 211 9.13 -9.30 -13.91
C ARG A 211 8.61 -7.88 -13.81
N LEU A 212 7.31 -7.70 -13.54
CA LEU A 212 6.66 -6.39 -13.43
C LEU A 212 6.98 -5.70 -12.11
N PHE A 213 7.60 -6.40 -11.15
CA PHE A 213 7.88 -5.87 -9.83
C PHE A 213 9.35 -6.07 -9.46
N ARG A 214 10.01 -4.98 -9.08
CA ARG A 214 11.39 -4.97 -8.55
C ARG A 214 11.40 -4.45 -7.13
N ARG A 215 11.48 -5.38 -6.18
CA ARG A 215 11.61 -5.03 -4.77
C ARG A 215 13.07 -4.73 -4.42
N PRO A 216 13.38 -3.57 -3.80
CA PRO A 216 14.70 -3.33 -3.23
C PRO A 216 15.05 -4.41 -2.20
N SER A 217 16.27 -4.95 -2.27
CA SER A 217 16.78 -5.94 -1.33
C SER A 217 17.81 -5.34 -0.37
N ALA A 218 18.03 -6.01 0.76
CA ALA A 218 19.12 -5.63 1.68
C ALA A 218 20.51 -5.77 1.02
N ALA A 219 20.66 -6.62 -0.01
CA ALA A 219 21.88 -6.74 -0.78
C ALA A 219 22.17 -5.49 -1.64
N ASP A 220 21.15 -4.67 -1.94
CA ASP A 220 21.31 -3.40 -2.68
C ASP A 220 21.84 -2.25 -1.81
N ARG A 221 22.12 -2.52 -0.52
CA ARG A 221 22.79 -1.59 0.39
C ARG A 221 24.23 -1.41 -0.09
N HIS A 222 24.48 -0.41 -0.92
CA HIS A 222 25.82 0.16 -1.01
C HIS A 222 26.00 1.01 0.26
N PRO A 223 26.85 0.60 1.23
CA PRO A 223 27.26 1.55 2.25
C PRO A 223 27.92 2.74 1.52
N PRO A 224 27.67 3.99 1.92
CA PRO A 224 28.53 5.07 1.46
C PRO A 224 29.97 4.67 1.78
N ALA A 225 30.87 4.74 0.79
CA ALA A 225 32.29 4.58 1.05
C ALA A 225 32.68 5.60 2.13
N PRO A 226 33.50 5.20 3.11
CA PRO A 226 33.86 6.06 4.25
C PRO A 226 34.51 7.37 3.81
#